data_AF-A0A0U2WT81-F1
#
_entry.id   AF-A0A0U2WT81-F1
#
_cell.length_a   1.000
_cell.length_b   1.000
_cell.length_c   1.000
_cell.angle_alpha   90.00
_cell.angle_beta   90.00
_cell.angle_gamma   90.00
#
_symmetry.space_group_name_H-M   'P 1'
#
loop_
_entity.id
_entity.type
_entity.pdbx_description
1 polymer ?
#
loop_
_entity_poly.entity_id
_entity_poly.type
_entity_poly.pdbx_seq_one_letter_code
_entity_poly.pdbx_strand_id
1 'polypeptide(L)'
;MVYSKWQNTINRDIDSLIDHIMSYSEWLKPSIDPFDNSNLSFRITKAFPKNESIQLDNETVEYNFLEFQFERVRNSEKKNSNREKRIRTEDYEIIIYSHKNKVKYIVNRGYTQPTLSILRKLHGYEGKHEIKEETIGGIKSDLFIWLVYNLIENPSLPLGVNSSLYLKSLTGFMGKTEDKINTIQGTGKRILNMLTTLLFLFENQNISKVNLEIKDDNHFYDITLGEESFIDVSIIDYEGPDMFGIEEIVKSRILLRSFIELIPNLIKVFSNAQTPPRASWSEKKERAFFNEIGKTIKKNITELLKKK
;
A
#
# COMPACT_ATOMS: atom_id res chain seq x y z
N MET A 1 -4.98 3.71 -5.46
CA MET A 1 -5.60 4.20 -4.21
C MET A 1 -4.70 3.90 -3.02
N VAL A 2 -4.41 4.86 -2.15
CA VAL A 2 -3.50 4.61 -1.01
C VAL A 2 -4.23 3.87 0.12
N TYR A 3 -3.57 2.86 0.69
CA TYR A 3 -4.07 2.08 1.81
C TYR A 3 -3.19 2.23 3.06
N SER A 4 -3.81 2.03 4.23
CA SER A 4 -3.09 2.01 5.52
C SER A 4 -3.63 0.92 6.43
N LYS A 5 -2.77 0.44 7.33
CA LYS A 5 -3.06 -0.66 8.25
C LYS A 5 -3.05 -0.17 9.69
N TRP A 6 -4.10 -0.50 10.43
CA TRP A 6 -4.28 -0.04 11.82
C TRP A 6 -4.58 -1.22 12.73
N GLN A 7 -4.29 -1.05 14.02
CA GLN A 7 -4.57 -2.06 15.03
C GLN A 7 -5.49 -1.49 16.11
N ASN A 8 -6.53 -2.25 16.46
CA ASN A 8 -7.31 -2.01 17.67
C ASN A 8 -6.54 -2.56 18.87
N THR A 9 -6.34 -1.73 19.89
CA THR A 9 -5.64 -2.13 21.11
C THR A 9 -6.57 -2.62 22.20
N ILE A 10 -7.87 -2.32 22.09
CA ILE A 10 -8.88 -2.84 23.00
C ILE A 10 -9.11 -4.31 22.69
N ASN A 11 -8.99 -5.16 23.70
CA ASN A 11 -9.20 -6.58 23.55
C ASN A 11 -10.69 -6.89 23.38
N ARG A 12 -11.12 -7.03 22.13
CA ARG A 12 -12.43 -7.53 21.71
C ARG A 12 -12.22 -8.48 20.55
N ASP A 13 -13.02 -9.53 20.48
CA ASP A 13 -13.11 -10.35 19.27
C ASP A 13 -13.76 -9.55 18.13
N ILE A 14 -13.56 -10.04 16.90
CA ILE A 14 -14.02 -9.35 15.69
C ILE A 14 -15.54 -9.26 15.62
N ASP A 15 -16.28 -10.29 16.04
CA ASP A 15 -17.74 -10.32 16.00
C ASP A 15 -18.33 -9.26 16.94
N SER A 16 -17.93 -9.29 18.21
CA SER A 16 -18.37 -8.30 19.21
C SER A 16 -18.03 -6.87 18.77
N LEU A 17 -16.90 -6.68 18.08
CA LEU A 17 -16.51 -5.37 17.60
C LEU A 17 -17.38 -4.91 16.43
N ILE A 18 -17.65 -5.78 15.46
CA ILE A 18 -18.52 -5.48 14.32
C ILE A 18 -19.96 -5.23 14.80
N ASP A 19 -20.48 -6.04 15.72
CA ASP A 19 -21.83 -5.87 16.27
C ASP A 19 -21.99 -4.51 16.94
N HIS A 20 -20.99 -4.08 17.73
CA HIS A 20 -20.93 -2.73 18.30
C HIS A 20 -20.91 -1.64 17.22
N ILE A 21 -20.14 -1.83 16.14
CA ILE A 21 -20.13 -0.87 15.03
C ILE A 21 -21.51 -0.81 14.36
N MET A 22 -22.17 -1.94 14.14
CA MET A 22 -23.46 -1.99 13.46
C MET A 22 -24.61 -1.44 14.30
N SER A 23 -24.48 -1.40 15.63
CA SER A 23 -25.43 -0.72 16.53
C SER A 23 -25.21 0.79 16.65
N TYR A 24 -24.50 1.42 15.71
CA TYR A 24 -24.16 2.85 15.76
C TYR A 24 -25.35 3.78 15.94
N SER A 25 -26.55 3.42 15.48
CA SER A 25 -27.76 4.21 15.71
C SER A 25 -28.13 4.40 17.18
N GLU A 26 -27.65 3.51 18.07
CA GLU A 26 -27.95 3.52 19.49
C GLU A 26 -27.00 4.42 20.30
N TRP A 27 -25.75 4.56 19.86
CA TRP A 27 -24.70 5.25 20.63
C TRP A 27 -24.09 6.46 19.92
N LEU A 28 -24.19 6.54 18.59
CA LEU A 28 -23.62 7.65 17.84
C LEU A 28 -24.53 8.88 17.94
N LYS A 29 -23.98 9.98 18.44
CA LYS A 29 -24.63 11.28 18.38
C LYS A 29 -24.56 11.84 16.95
N PRO A 30 -25.70 12.11 16.28
CA PRO A 30 -25.70 12.68 14.94
C PRO A 30 -24.93 14.00 14.90
N SER A 31 -24.13 14.19 13.85
CA SER A 31 -23.53 15.49 13.58
C SER A 31 -24.62 16.39 12.99
N ILE A 32 -24.60 17.68 13.34
CA ILE A 32 -25.65 18.62 12.95
C ILE A 32 -25.12 19.60 11.90
N ASP A 33 -25.97 19.90 10.93
CA ASP A 33 -25.80 20.99 10.00
C ASP A 33 -26.09 22.35 10.68
N PRO A 34 -25.09 23.26 10.81
CA PRO A 34 -25.28 24.52 11.53
C PRO A 34 -26.17 25.53 10.79
N PHE A 35 -26.50 25.32 9.51
CA PHE A 35 -27.33 26.26 8.76
C PHE A 35 -28.83 26.05 9.03
N ASP A 36 -29.29 24.79 9.06
CA ASP A 36 -30.70 24.42 9.17
C ASP A 36 -31.01 23.48 10.35
N ASN A 37 -30.01 23.13 11.16
CA ASN A 37 -30.08 22.18 12.27
C ASN A 37 -30.52 20.76 11.89
N SER A 38 -30.40 20.39 10.61
CA SER A 38 -30.66 19.02 10.16
C SER A 38 -29.54 18.06 10.60
N ASN A 39 -29.89 16.78 10.75
CA ASN A 39 -28.90 15.73 11.00
C ASN A 39 -28.11 15.46 9.72
N LEU A 40 -26.79 15.36 9.85
CA LEU A 40 -25.90 14.87 8.80
C LEU A 40 -25.97 13.36 8.73
N SER A 41 -26.03 12.84 7.50
CA SER A 41 -26.08 11.42 7.21
C SER A 41 -24.84 10.70 7.73
N PHE A 42 -25.06 9.51 8.29
CA PHE A 42 -24.02 8.59 8.71
C PHE A 42 -24.55 7.18 8.48
N ARG A 43 -23.87 6.42 7.64
CA ARG A 43 -24.28 5.08 7.23
C ARG A 43 -23.08 4.13 7.25
N ILE A 44 -23.30 2.96 7.83
CA ILE A 44 -22.37 1.83 7.77
C ILE A 44 -23.09 0.68 7.10
N THR A 45 -22.46 0.09 6.09
CA THR A 45 -22.96 -1.12 5.42
C THR A 45 -21.92 -2.23 5.57
N LYS A 46 -22.38 -3.41 5.98
CA LYS A 46 -21.56 -4.63 6.03
C LYS A 46 -21.73 -5.39 4.72
N ALA A 47 -20.64 -5.75 4.05
CA ALA A 47 -20.71 -6.47 2.78
C ALA A 47 -21.19 -7.92 2.97
N PHE A 48 -20.74 -8.58 4.05
CA PHE A 48 -21.03 -9.99 4.30
C PHE A 48 -21.84 -10.17 5.58
N PRO A 49 -22.99 -10.87 5.57
CA PRO A 49 -23.77 -11.09 6.79
C PRO A 49 -22.96 -11.76 7.91
N LYS A 50 -22.12 -12.74 7.54
CA LYS A 50 -21.15 -13.41 8.42
C LYS A 50 -19.74 -13.04 8.00
N ASN A 51 -18.78 -13.18 8.92
CA ASN A 51 -17.38 -12.96 8.57
C ASN A 51 -16.92 -14.03 7.60
N GLU A 52 -16.13 -13.60 6.62
CA GLU A 52 -15.45 -14.46 5.67
C GLU A 52 -14.09 -14.87 6.25
N SER A 53 -13.47 -15.89 5.65
CA SER A 53 -12.13 -16.32 6.04
C SER A 53 -11.22 -16.51 4.82
N ILE A 54 -9.93 -16.32 5.04
CA ILE A 54 -8.86 -16.57 4.06
C ILE A 54 -7.68 -17.23 4.78
N GLN A 55 -7.03 -18.19 4.12
CA GLN A 55 -5.79 -18.78 4.62
C GLN A 55 -4.61 -17.93 4.16
N LEU A 56 -3.85 -17.40 5.13
CA LEU A 56 -2.65 -16.60 4.91
C LEU A 56 -1.55 -17.03 5.90
N ASP A 57 -0.32 -17.27 5.44
CA ASP A 57 0.85 -17.66 6.26
C ASP A 57 0.59 -18.89 7.16
N ASN A 58 -0.23 -19.84 6.69
CA ASN A 58 -0.75 -20.99 7.47
C ASN A 58 -1.63 -20.61 8.68
N GLU A 59 -2.11 -19.37 8.73
CA GLU A 59 -3.10 -18.90 9.69
C GLU A 59 -4.43 -18.61 8.97
N THR A 60 -5.54 -18.88 9.67
CA THR A 60 -6.86 -18.46 9.19
C THR A 60 -7.11 -17.02 9.63
N VAL A 61 -7.32 -16.14 8.66
CA VAL A 61 -7.68 -14.75 8.90
C VAL A 61 -9.17 -14.58 8.66
N GLU A 62 -9.90 -14.28 9.73
CA GLU A 62 -11.32 -13.94 9.66
C GLU A 62 -11.49 -12.44 9.41
N TYR A 63 -12.41 -12.05 8.52
CA TYR A 63 -12.57 -10.66 8.14
C TYR A 63 -14.01 -10.30 7.71
N ASN A 64 -14.26 -9.00 7.67
CA ASN A 64 -15.42 -8.41 7.00
C ASN A 64 -15.04 -7.11 6.27
N PHE A 65 -15.84 -6.75 5.29
CA PHE A 65 -15.70 -5.50 4.55
C PHE A 65 -16.84 -4.55 4.93
N LEU A 66 -16.48 -3.36 5.40
CA LEU A 66 -17.43 -2.32 5.75
C LEU A 66 -17.27 -1.13 4.81
N GLU A 67 -18.40 -0.67 4.29
CA GLU A 67 -18.52 0.62 3.64
C GLU A 67 -19.04 1.64 4.65
N PHE A 68 -18.32 2.74 4.78
CA PHE A 68 -18.63 3.80 5.71
C PHE A 68 -18.80 5.12 4.96
N GLN A 69 -20.01 5.67 5.00
CA GLN A 69 -20.37 6.91 4.35
C GLN A 69 -20.90 7.91 5.39
N PHE A 70 -20.40 9.14 5.35
CA PHE A 70 -20.94 10.20 6.21
C PHE A 70 -20.82 11.58 5.59
N GLU A 71 -21.70 12.47 6.02
CA GLU A 71 -21.68 13.87 5.64
C GLU A 71 -20.88 14.71 6.64
N ARG A 72 -20.18 15.70 6.11
CA ARG A 72 -19.44 16.71 6.88
C ARG A 72 -19.64 18.09 6.31
N VAL A 73 -19.72 19.07 7.19
CA VAL A 73 -19.78 20.49 6.82
C VAL A 73 -18.40 20.99 6.41
N ARG A 74 -18.31 21.64 5.25
CA ARG A 74 -17.12 22.37 4.82
C ARG A 74 -16.98 23.63 5.64
N ASN A 75 -15.85 23.75 6.34
CA ASN A 75 -15.65 24.85 7.30
C ASN A 75 -15.74 26.25 6.65
N SER A 76 -15.34 26.39 5.39
CA SER A 76 -15.41 27.65 4.63
C SER A 76 -16.82 28.04 4.19
N GLU A 77 -17.76 27.09 4.16
CA GLU A 77 -19.09 27.27 3.56
C GLU A 77 -20.21 27.16 4.60
N LYS A 78 -19.91 27.15 5.92
CA LYS A 78 -20.88 26.88 7.00
C LYS A 78 -22.17 27.70 6.96
N LYS A 79 -22.13 28.92 6.40
CA LYS A 79 -23.28 29.83 6.30
C LYS A 79 -23.95 29.82 4.91
N ASN A 80 -23.44 29.02 3.98
CA ASN A 80 -23.96 28.97 2.61
C ASN A 80 -25.35 28.29 2.62
N SER A 81 -26.34 28.94 2.02
CA SER A 81 -27.68 28.38 1.90
C SER A 81 -27.74 27.18 0.95
N ASN A 82 -26.80 27.07 0.01
CA ASN A 82 -26.68 25.92 -0.86
C ASN A 82 -25.99 24.76 -0.12
N ARG A 83 -26.77 23.71 0.18
CA ARG A 83 -26.29 22.49 0.87
C ARG A 83 -25.17 21.79 0.12
N GLU A 84 -25.20 21.68 -1.21
CA GLU A 84 -24.18 20.95 -1.98
C GLU A 84 -22.81 21.63 -1.93
N LYS A 85 -22.80 22.96 -1.80
CA LYS A 85 -21.56 23.72 -1.57
C LYS A 85 -21.07 23.56 -0.14
N ARG A 86 -21.99 23.42 0.81
CA ARG A 86 -21.71 23.42 2.26
C ARG A 86 -21.41 22.04 2.82
N ILE A 87 -22.00 20.99 2.30
CA ILE A 87 -21.89 19.62 2.76
C ILE A 87 -21.06 18.82 1.78
N ARG A 88 -20.19 17.96 2.31
CA ARG A 88 -19.47 16.97 1.53
C ARG A 88 -19.74 15.61 2.13
N THR A 89 -20.00 14.64 1.26
CA THR A 89 -20.01 13.23 1.60
C THR A 89 -18.59 12.68 1.53
N GLU A 90 -18.21 11.87 2.50
CA GLU A 90 -16.95 11.14 2.50
C GLU A 90 -17.23 9.64 2.64
N ASP A 91 -16.60 8.85 1.77
CA ASP A 91 -16.76 7.40 1.70
C ASP A 91 -15.45 6.70 2.04
N TYR A 92 -15.54 5.68 2.88
CA TYR A 92 -14.43 4.89 3.37
C TYR A 92 -14.75 3.42 3.17
N GLU A 93 -13.74 2.66 2.76
CA GLU A 93 -13.79 1.21 2.69
C GLU A 93 -12.81 0.67 3.73
N ILE A 94 -13.30 -0.22 4.57
CA ILE A 94 -12.57 -0.74 5.71
C ILE A 94 -12.69 -2.25 5.73
N ILE A 95 -11.56 -2.94 5.62
CA ILE A 95 -11.48 -4.37 5.92
C ILE A 95 -11.14 -4.49 7.41
N ILE A 96 -12.07 -5.02 8.20
CA ILE A 96 -11.83 -5.38 9.60
C ILE A 96 -11.47 -6.86 9.63
N TYR A 97 -10.38 -7.23 10.29
CA TYR A 97 -9.93 -8.62 10.33
C TYR A 97 -9.24 -8.99 11.64
N SER A 98 -9.30 -10.27 11.99
CA SER A 98 -8.59 -10.86 13.13
C SER A 98 -7.34 -11.57 12.63
N HIS A 99 -6.19 -11.20 13.17
CA HIS A 99 -4.91 -11.84 12.86
C HIS A 99 -4.01 -11.83 14.09
N LYS A 100 -3.46 -12.98 14.48
CA LYS A 100 -2.64 -13.16 15.70
C LYS A 100 -3.33 -12.66 16.98
N ASN A 101 -4.60 -13.01 17.15
CA ASN A 101 -5.45 -12.60 18.28
C ASN A 101 -5.56 -11.07 18.47
N LYS A 102 -5.46 -10.31 17.38
CA LYS A 102 -5.65 -8.86 17.36
C LYS A 102 -6.60 -8.48 16.23
N VAL A 103 -7.53 -7.58 16.51
CA VAL A 103 -8.37 -6.98 15.48
C VAL A 103 -7.62 -5.82 14.84
N LYS A 104 -7.61 -5.83 13.52
CA LYS A 104 -6.86 -4.91 12.67
C LYS A 104 -7.75 -4.41 11.54
N TYR A 105 -7.27 -3.35 10.89
CA TYR A 105 -7.98 -2.66 9.82
C TYR A 105 -7.05 -2.46 8.63
N ILE A 106 -7.56 -2.63 7.43
CA ILE A 106 -7.00 -2.01 6.21
C ILE A 106 -8.02 -0.99 5.73
N VAL A 107 -7.58 0.25 5.51
CA VAL A 107 -8.46 1.36 5.09
C VAL A 107 -7.99 1.90 3.75
N ASN A 108 -8.92 2.26 2.87
CA ASN A 108 -8.66 2.90 1.56
C ASN A 108 -8.19 4.37 1.65
N ARG A 109 -7.41 4.70 2.68
CA ARG A 109 -6.75 6.00 2.91
C ARG A 109 -5.37 5.76 3.50
N GLY A 110 -4.45 6.72 3.34
CA GLY A 110 -3.13 6.66 3.97
C GLY A 110 -3.15 6.93 5.49
N TYR A 111 -1.98 6.82 6.10
CA TYR A 111 -1.72 7.14 7.51
C TYR A 111 -1.86 8.63 7.78
N THR A 112 -3.05 9.06 8.19
CA THR A 112 -3.34 10.48 8.45
C THR A 112 -4.24 10.65 9.67
N GLN A 113 -4.17 11.82 10.32
CA GLN A 113 -5.06 12.16 11.43
C GLN A 113 -6.56 12.09 11.06
N PRO A 114 -7.00 12.52 9.87
CA PRO A 114 -8.37 12.29 9.40
C PRO A 114 -8.77 10.80 9.38
N THR A 115 -7.93 9.91 8.84
CA THR A 115 -8.18 8.46 8.83
C THR A 115 -8.36 7.92 10.25
N LEU A 116 -7.43 8.26 11.16
CA LEU A 116 -7.49 7.85 12.56
C LEU A 116 -8.74 8.37 13.28
N SER A 117 -9.12 9.62 13.02
CA SER A 117 -10.32 10.24 13.62
C SER A 117 -11.58 9.49 13.22
N ILE A 118 -11.63 9.00 11.99
CA ILE A 118 -12.78 8.26 11.46
C ILE A 118 -12.83 6.84 12.01
N LEU A 119 -11.69 6.16 12.08
CA LEU A 119 -11.62 4.86 12.76
C LEU A 119 -12.05 4.95 14.22
N ARG A 120 -11.67 6.02 14.94
CA ARG A 120 -12.16 6.25 16.32
C ARG A 120 -13.66 6.51 16.35
N LYS A 121 -14.18 7.33 15.43
CA LYS A 121 -15.61 7.62 15.30
C LYS A 121 -16.43 6.34 15.05
N LEU A 122 -15.91 5.40 14.26
CA LEU A 122 -16.53 4.11 13.97
C LEU A 122 -16.83 3.29 15.24
N HIS A 123 -16.04 3.49 16.30
CA HIS A 123 -16.18 2.78 17.56
C HIS A 123 -16.73 3.64 18.71
N GLY A 124 -16.94 4.93 18.50
CA GLY A 124 -17.27 5.88 19.58
C GLY A 124 -16.10 6.08 20.55
N TYR A 125 -14.86 5.88 20.12
CA TYR A 125 -13.67 6.10 20.95
C TYR A 125 -13.35 7.59 21.08
N GLU A 126 -13.07 8.03 22.31
CA GLU A 126 -12.70 9.41 22.63
C GLU A 126 -11.23 9.57 23.03
N GLY A 127 -10.54 8.47 23.36
CA GLY A 127 -9.14 8.48 23.77
C GLY A 127 -8.14 8.45 22.61
N LYS A 128 -6.86 8.38 22.98
CA LYS A 128 -5.72 8.50 22.07
C LYS A 128 -5.04 7.18 21.71
N HIS A 129 -5.38 6.05 22.33
CA HIS A 129 -4.57 4.83 22.29
C HIS A 129 -5.33 3.55 21.90
N GLU A 130 -6.64 3.65 21.68
CA GLU A 130 -7.55 2.58 21.29
C GLU A 130 -7.25 2.05 19.89
N ILE A 131 -6.74 2.92 19.03
CA ILE A 131 -6.32 2.59 17.66
C ILE A 131 -4.92 3.14 17.44
N LYS A 132 -4.04 2.30 16.91
CA LYS A 132 -2.64 2.64 16.60
C LYS A 132 -2.32 2.31 15.15
N GLU A 133 -1.41 3.08 14.57
CA GLU A 133 -0.83 2.80 13.27
C GLU A 133 -0.02 1.50 13.33
N GLU A 134 -0.20 0.62 12.34
CA GLU A 134 0.61 -0.59 12.17
C GLU A 134 1.40 -0.46 10.87
N THR A 135 2.30 0.52 10.84
CA THR A 135 3.17 0.79 9.70
C THR A 135 4.04 -0.41 9.37
N ILE A 136 4.30 -0.60 8.08
CA ILE A 136 5.19 -1.63 7.58
C ILE A 136 6.58 -1.02 7.45
N GLY A 137 7.46 -1.32 8.41
CA GLY A 137 8.84 -0.87 8.41
C GLY A 137 9.69 -1.54 7.32
N GLY A 138 10.77 -0.91 6.90
CA GLY A 138 11.69 -1.44 5.89
C GLY A 138 11.42 -0.99 4.45
N ILE A 139 10.34 -0.23 4.20
CA ILE A 139 10.08 0.41 2.91
C ILE A 139 10.83 1.75 2.87
N LYS A 140 12.04 1.74 2.29
CA LYS A 140 12.96 2.88 2.21
C LYS A 140 13.77 2.86 0.92
N SER A 141 14.52 3.93 0.65
CA SER A 141 15.34 4.07 -0.56
C SER A 141 16.28 2.90 -0.83
N ASP A 142 16.86 2.27 0.19
CA ASP A 142 17.78 1.13 0.04
C ASP A 142 17.08 -0.12 -0.53
N LEU A 143 15.85 -0.40 -0.11
CA LEU A 143 14.98 -1.43 -0.71
C LEU A 143 14.76 -1.13 -2.20
N PHE A 144 14.46 0.13 -2.55
CA PHE A 144 14.16 0.52 -3.92
C PHE A 144 15.37 0.40 -4.84
N ILE A 145 16.55 0.82 -4.38
CA ILE A 145 17.81 0.65 -5.12
C ILE A 145 18.12 -0.84 -5.31
N TRP A 146 17.91 -1.66 -4.27
CA TRP A 146 18.08 -3.11 -4.38
C TRP A 146 17.11 -3.77 -5.36
N LEU A 147 15.86 -3.31 -5.45
CA LEU A 147 14.91 -3.77 -6.46
C LEU A 147 15.41 -3.44 -7.88
N VAL A 148 15.91 -2.22 -8.11
CA VAL A 148 16.47 -1.87 -9.42
C VAL A 148 17.71 -2.70 -9.75
N TYR A 149 18.59 -2.92 -8.77
CA TYR A 149 19.75 -3.80 -8.92
C TYR A 149 19.33 -5.20 -9.39
N ASN A 150 18.33 -5.81 -8.75
CA ASN A 150 17.87 -7.15 -9.16
C ASN A 150 17.20 -7.16 -10.53
N LEU A 151 16.47 -6.09 -10.90
CA LEU A 151 15.87 -5.99 -12.23
C LEU A 151 16.92 -5.95 -13.34
N ILE A 152 18.07 -5.31 -13.08
CA ILE A 152 19.14 -5.13 -14.07
C ILE A 152 20.07 -6.36 -14.12
N GLU A 153 20.59 -6.77 -12.96
CA GLU A 153 21.65 -7.78 -12.85
C GLU A 153 21.10 -9.21 -12.78
N ASN A 154 19.91 -9.39 -12.21
CA ASN A 154 19.29 -10.69 -11.97
C ASN A 154 17.90 -10.81 -12.64
N PRO A 155 17.74 -10.40 -13.91
CA PRO A 155 16.43 -10.38 -14.55
C PRO A 155 15.86 -11.79 -14.60
N SER A 156 14.60 -11.94 -14.19
CA SER A 156 13.87 -13.23 -14.17
C SER A 156 14.33 -14.23 -13.11
N LEU A 157 15.25 -13.86 -12.20
CA LEU A 157 15.55 -14.65 -11.01
C LEU A 157 14.61 -14.27 -9.86
N PRO A 158 14.30 -15.20 -8.95
CA PRO A 158 13.59 -14.84 -7.73
C PRO A 158 14.46 -13.91 -6.86
N LEU A 159 13.81 -13.01 -6.11
CA LEU A 159 14.46 -11.99 -5.29
C LEU A 159 15.23 -12.54 -4.08
N GLY A 160 15.15 -13.84 -3.80
CA GLY A 160 15.86 -14.50 -2.71
C GLY A 160 15.99 -16.00 -2.88
N VAL A 161 16.87 -16.61 -2.09
CA VAL A 161 17.06 -18.08 -2.08
C VAL A 161 15.79 -18.73 -1.53
N ASN A 162 15.21 -19.67 -2.28
CA ASN A 162 13.93 -20.32 -1.98
C ASN A 162 12.76 -19.33 -1.80
N SER A 163 12.81 -18.19 -2.48
CA SER A 163 11.70 -17.24 -2.54
C SER A 163 10.87 -17.49 -3.79
N SER A 164 9.55 -17.41 -3.65
CA SER A 164 8.56 -17.38 -4.71
C SER A 164 8.40 -16.00 -5.35
N LEU A 165 9.06 -14.96 -4.79
CA LEU A 165 8.95 -13.58 -5.25
C LEU A 165 9.80 -13.32 -6.49
N TYR A 166 9.16 -12.90 -7.58
CA TYR A 166 9.81 -12.44 -8.80
C TYR A 166 9.44 -10.99 -9.09
N LEU A 167 10.44 -10.14 -9.27
CA LEU A 167 10.24 -8.81 -9.80
C LEU A 167 10.09 -8.91 -11.32
N LYS A 168 8.91 -8.55 -11.85
CA LYS A 168 8.63 -8.57 -13.29
C LYS A 168 9.10 -7.30 -13.96
N SER A 169 8.72 -6.16 -13.38
CA SER A 169 9.07 -4.86 -13.92
C SER A 169 9.02 -3.80 -12.82
N LEU A 170 9.63 -2.65 -13.14
CA LEU A 170 9.46 -1.42 -12.40
C LEU A 170 8.86 -0.41 -13.37
N THR A 171 7.63 0.03 -13.08
CA THR A 171 6.79 0.80 -14.02
C THR A 171 6.88 2.31 -13.79
N GLY A 172 7.40 2.74 -12.63
CA GLY A 172 7.66 4.14 -12.30
C GLY A 172 8.44 4.32 -11.00
N PHE A 173 9.04 5.49 -10.81
CA PHE A 173 9.77 5.86 -9.60
C PHE A 173 9.66 7.36 -9.32
N MET A 174 9.83 7.76 -8.05
CA MET A 174 9.78 9.15 -7.61
C MET A 174 10.99 9.47 -6.75
N GLY A 175 11.63 10.61 -6.99
CA GLY A 175 12.68 11.15 -6.12
C GLY A 175 12.09 11.98 -4.99
N LYS A 176 12.93 12.59 -4.14
CA LYS A 176 12.44 13.57 -3.13
C LYS A 176 12.07 14.93 -3.74
N THR A 177 12.52 15.21 -4.96
CA THR A 177 12.38 16.53 -5.60
C THR A 177 11.90 16.48 -7.07
N GLU A 178 11.82 15.31 -7.70
CA GLU A 178 11.38 15.16 -9.10
C GLU A 178 10.57 13.87 -9.33
N ASP A 179 9.54 13.98 -10.18
CA ASP A 179 8.69 12.88 -10.65
C ASP A 179 9.15 12.42 -12.04
N LYS A 180 9.46 11.14 -12.26
CA LYS A 180 9.73 10.57 -13.59
C LYS A 180 9.00 9.23 -13.77
N ILE A 181 8.08 9.16 -14.73
CA ILE A 181 7.39 7.92 -15.11
C ILE A 181 8.18 7.26 -16.24
N ASN A 182 8.85 6.15 -15.95
CA ASN A 182 9.51 5.30 -16.95
C ASN A 182 9.24 3.83 -16.61
N THR A 183 8.80 3.06 -17.61
CA THR A 183 8.47 1.64 -17.45
C THR A 183 9.56 0.75 -18.04
N ILE A 184 10.13 -0.16 -17.24
CA ILE A 184 11.20 -1.07 -17.67
C ILE A 184 10.66 -2.49 -17.77
N GLN A 185 10.43 -2.98 -19.00
CA GLN A 185 9.95 -4.34 -19.29
C GLN A 185 10.96 -5.13 -20.16
N GLY A 186 10.95 -6.45 -20.04
CA GLY A 186 11.95 -7.35 -20.63
C GLY A 186 11.92 -7.48 -22.16
N THR A 187 13.14 -7.59 -22.73
CA THR A 187 13.57 -8.13 -24.05
C THR A 187 13.74 -7.25 -25.30
N GLY A 188 13.11 -6.07 -25.47
CA GLY A 188 13.32 -5.27 -26.71
C GLY A 188 13.44 -3.76 -26.55
N LYS A 189 12.51 -3.15 -25.80
CA LYS A 189 12.48 -1.72 -25.42
C LYS A 189 13.46 -1.34 -24.29
N ARG A 190 14.30 -2.31 -23.88
CA ARG A 190 15.07 -2.35 -22.64
C ARG A 190 16.19 -1.30 -22.57
N ILE A 191 16.91 -1.03 -23.66
CA ILE A 191 18.17 -0.24 -23.59
C ILE A 191 17.92 1.25 -23.27
N LEU A 192 16.94 1.88 -23.92
CA LEU A 192 16.65 3.30 -23.72
C LEU A 192 16.04 3.55 -22.33
N ASN A 193 15.07 2.72 -21.94
CA ASN A 193 14.40 2.82 -20.63
C ASN A 193 15.35 2.46 -19.48
N MET A 194 16.31 1.55 -19.72
CA MET A 194 17.39 1.27 -18.78
C MET A 194 18.33 2.47 -18.68
N LEU A 195 18.75 3.10 -19.78
CA LEU A 195 19.62 4.28 -19.74
C LEU A 195 18.96 5.45 -18.98
N THR A 196 17.68 5.74 -19.21
CA THR A 196 16.96 6.82 -18.51
C THR A 196 16.80 6.53 -17.03
N THR A 197 16.54 5.28 -16.66
CA THR A 197 16.48 4.85 -15.25
C THR A 197 17.83 4.95 -14.58
N LEU A 198 18.87 4.45 -15.25
CA LEU A 198 20.24 4.53 -14.76
C LEU A 198 20.71 5.98 -14.58
N LEU A 199 20.38 6.85 -15.52
CA LEU A 199 20.65 8.28 -15.41
C LEU A 199 19.88 8.90 -14.24
N PHE A 200 18.59 8.60 -14.10
CA PHE A 200 17.81 9.06 -12.95
C PHE A 200 18.40 8.60 -11.63
N LEU A 201 18.74 7.32 -11.48
CA LEU A 201 19.35 6.79 -10.26
C LEU A 201 20.70 7.46 -9.97
N PHE A 202 21.48 7.73 -11.01
CA PHE A 202 22.75 8.42 -10.90
C PHE A 202 22.56 9.88 -10.43
N GLU A 203 21.54 10.57 -10.94
CA GLU A 203 21.16 11.95 -10.54
C GLU A 203 20.49 12.00 -9.16
N ASN A 204 19.66 11.01 -8.84
CA ASN A 204 18.79 10.94 -7.66
C ASN A 204 19.08 9.66 -6.88
N GLN A 205 20.05 9.73 -5.98
CA GLN A 205 20.42 8.60 -5.11
C GLN A 205 19.40 8.32 -4.00
N ASN A 206 18.33 9.11 -3.91
CA ASN A 206 17.26 8.95 -2.92
C ASN A 206 15.91 8.79 -3.62
N ILE A 207 15.47 7.54 -3.74
CA ILE A 207 14.15 7.17 -4.27
C ILE A 207 13.16 7.18 -3.10
N SER A 208 12.06 7.90 -3.24
CA SER A 208 11.01 7.99 -2.22
C SER A 208 9.86 7.01 -2.49
N LYS A 209 9.69 6.57 -3.74
CA LYS A 209 8.57 5.72 -4.17
C LYS A 209 8.88 4.95 -5.46
N VAL A 210 8.33 3.74 -5.60
CA VAL A 210 8.44 2.89 -6.78
C VAL A 210 7.11 2.18 -7.09
N ASN A 211 6.79 2.04 -8.37
CA ASN A 211 5.70 1.20 -8.86
C ASN A 211 6.31 -0.11 -9.39
N LEU A 212 5.76 -1.24 -8.94
CA LEU A 212 6.33 -2.56 -9.12
C LEU A 212 5.27 -3.51 -9.66
N GLU A 213 5.64 -4.29 -10.68
CA GLU A 213 4.93 -5.51 -10.99
C GLU A 213 5.67 -6.67 -10.32
N ILE A 214 5.04 -7.31 -9.33
CA ILE A 214 5.63 -8.42 -8.58
C ILE A 214 4.77 -9.67 -8.70
N LYS A 215 5.43 -10.82 -8.86
CA LYS A 215 4.79 -12.13 -8.86
C LYS A 215 5.17 -12.88 -7.58
N ASP A 216 4.18 -13.48 -6.93
CA ASP A 216 4.36 -14.41 -5.81
C ASP A 216 3.54 -15.68 -6.09
N ASP A 217 4.21 -16.81 -6.35
CA ASP A 217 3.59 -18.07 -6.79
C ASP A 217 2.65 -17.92 -8.01
N ASN A 218 1.34 -17.93 -7.81
CA ASN A 218 0.33 -17.77 -8.88
C ASN A 218 -0.39 -16.41 -8.81
N HIS A 219 0.14 -15.49 -8.01
CA HIS A 219 -0.38 -14.15 -7.81
C HIS A 219 0.52 -13.13 -8.49
N PHE A 220 -0.08 -12.19 -9.22
CA PHE A 220 0.59 -11.08 -9.89
C PHE A 220 -0.04 -9.79 -9.39
N TYR A 221 0.81 -8.86 -8.95
CA TYR A 221 0.38 -7.61 -8.36
C TYR A 221 1.04 -6.43 -9.06
N ASP A 222 0.26 -5.38 -9.30
CA ASP A 222 0.78 -4.02 -9.48
C ASP A 222 0.65 -3.27 -8.15
N ILE A 223 1.80 -2.92 -7.57
CA ILE A 223 1.88 -2.27 -6.26
C ILE A 223 2.82 -1.09 -6.33
N THR A 224 2.38 -0.01 -5.71
CA THR A 224 3.26 1.13 -5.43
C THR A 224 3.69 1.14 -3.97
N LEU A 225 5.00 1.15 -3.75
CA LEU A 225 5.60 1.25 -2.42
C LEU A 225 6.34 2.58 -2.30
N GLY A 226 6.19 3.27 -1.18
CA GLY A 226 6.94 4.49 -0.86
C GLY A 226 7.34 4.57 0.60
N GLU A 227 8.25 5.51 0.89
CA GLU A 227 8.65 5.86 2.26
C GLU A 227 7.41 6.14 3.14
N GLU A 228 7.58 6.04 4.46
CA GLU A 228 6.50 6.24 5.44
C GLU A 228 5.31 5.27 5.26
N SER A 229 5.58 4.06 4.74
CA SER A 229 4.59 3.02 4.46
C SER A 229 3.48 3.49 3.50
N PHE A 230 3.82 4.32 2.51
CA PHE A 230 2.93 4.57 1.38
C PHE A 230 2.74 3.26 0.61
N ILE A 231 1.51 2.77 0.56
CA ILE A 231 1.17 1.52 -0.14
C ILE A 231 -0.06 1.79 -0.99
N ASP A 232 0.07 1.52 -2.28
CA ASP A 232 -1.04 1.47 -3.24
C ASP A 232 -1.04 0.07 -3.87
N VAL A 233 -2.20 -0.57 -3.94
CA VAL A 233 -2.37 -1.88 -4.55
C VAL A 233 -3.44 -1.75 -5.62
N SER A 234 -3.08 -2.04 -6.88
CA SER A 234 -4.07 -2.08 -7.95
C SER A 234 -4.89 -3.36 -7.85
N ILE A 235 -6.17 -3.21 -7.51
CA ILE A 235 -7.13 -4.32 -7.47
C ILE A 235 -7.50 -4.76 -8.89
N ILE A 236 -7.51 -3.83 -9.84
CA ILE A 236 -7.91 -4.06 -11.23
C ILE A 236 -6.81 -4.79 -12.00
N ASP A 237 -5.54 -4.45 -11.75
CA ASP A 237 -4.39 -5.04 -12.45
C ASP A 237 -3.86 -6.30 -11.75
N TYR A 238 -4.52 -6.75 -10.68
CA TYR A 238 -4.17 -8.01 -10.05
C TYR A 238 -4.61 -9.20 -10.91
N GLU A 239 -3.72 -10.18 -11.08
CA GLU A 239 -4.04 -11.46 -11.72
C GLU A 239 -3.72 -12.61 -10.76
N GLY A 240 -4.68 -13.51 -10.56
CA GLY A 240 -4.46 -14.68 -9.70
C GLY A 240 -5.74 -15.24 -9.09
N PRO A 241 -5.62 -16.26 -8.22
CA PRO A 241 -6.76 -16.95 -7.62
C PRO A 241 -7.77 -16.07 -6.88
N ASP A 242 -7.36 -14.91 -6.35
CA ASP A 242 -8.26 -14.05 -5.56
C ASP A 242 -9.17 -13.15 -6.41
N MET A 243 -9.09 -13.23 -7.75
CA MET A 243 -9.86 -12.36 -8.67
C MET A 243 -11.35 -12.75 -8.81
N PHE A 244 -11.78 -13.84 -8.20
CA PHE A 244 -13.13 -14.39 -8.33
C PHE A 244 -14.00 -14.06 -7.12
N GLY A 245 -15.19 -13.48 -7.38
CA GLY A 245 -16.19 -13.16 -6.37
C GLY A 245 -16.88 -11.83 -6.66
N ILE A 246 -17.65 -11.35 -5.68
CA ILE A 246 -18.12 -9.96 -5.66
C ILE A 246 -16.95 -9.01 -5.34
N GLU A 247 -17.10 -7.73 -5.67
CA GLU A 247 -16.02 -6.74 -5.58
C GLU A 247 -15.37 -6.70 -4.19
N GLU A 248 -16.17 -6.73 -3.13
CA GLU A 248 -15.73 -6.64 -1.75
C GLU A 248 -14.92 -7.88 -1.33
N ILE A 249 -15.26 -9.06 -1.84
CA ILE A 249 -14.49 -10.30 -1.62
C ILE A 249 -13.13 -10.17 -2.32
N VAL A 250 -13.14 -9.81 -3.60
CA VAL A 250 -11.92 -9.70 -4.42
C VAL A 250 -10.95 -8.68 -3.80
N LYS A 251 -11.46 -7.47 -3.52
CA LYS A 251 -10.72 -6.38 -2.88
C LYS A 251 -10.15 -6.81 -1.52
N SER A 252 -10.96 -7.47 -0.68
CA SER A 252 -10.52 -7.94 0.63
C SER A 252 -9.39 -8.95 0.56
N ARG A 253 -9.53 -9.99 -0.28
CA ARG A 253 -8.52 -11.06 -0.40
C ARG A 253 -7.20 -10.53 -0.92
N ILE A 254 -7.23 -9.70 -1.96
CA ILE A 254 -6.02 -9.09 -2.55
C ILE A 254 -5.32 -8.21 -1.50
N LEU A 255 -6.05 -7.31 -0.84
CA LEU A 255 -5.46 -6.40 0.15
C LEU A 255 -4.92 -7.14 1.39
N LEU A 256 -5.67 -8.10 1.92
CA LEU A 256 -5.21 -8.90 3.06
C LEU A 256 -3.91 -9.65 2.72
N ARG A 257 -3.86 -10.30 1.55
CA ARG A 257 -2.66 -10.99 1.07
C ARG A 257 -1.49 -10.03 0.87
N SER A 258 -1.73 -8.87 0.28
CA SER A 258 -0.69 -7.85 0.09
C SER A 258 -0.08 -7.37 1.42
N PHE A 259 -0.91 -7.08 2.42
CA PHE A 259 -0.48 -6.50 3.70
C PHE A 259 0.03 -7.53 4.72
N ILE A 260 -0.37 -8.80 4.62
CA ILE A 260 -0.01 -9.85 5.57
C ILE A 260 1.14 -10.72 5.06
N GLU A 261 1.13 -11.08 3.76
CA GLU A 261 2.13 -11.99 3.19
C GLU A 261 3.11 -11.26 2.28
N LEU A 262 2.65 -10.68 1.18
CA LEU A 262 3.51 -10.22 0.08
C LEU A 262 4.51 -9.14 0.49
N ILE A 263 4.03 -8.02 1.04
CA ILE A 263 4.90 -6.89 1.41
C ILE A 263 5.83 -7.29 2.56
N PRO A 264 5.35 -7.93 3.65
CA PRO A 264 6.25 -8.45 4.69
C PRO A 264 7.29 -9.44 4.16
N ASN A 265 6.92 -10.34 3.24
CA ASN A 265 7.85 -11.29 2.62
C ASN A 265 8.90 -10.57 1.76
N LEU A 266 8.51 -9.56 0.98
CA LEU A 266 9.44 -8.74 0.21
C LEU A 266 10.50 -8.07 1.11
N ILE A 267 10.07 -7.48 2.23
CA ILE A 267 10.96 -6.83 3.19
C ILE A 267 11.87 -7.86 3.88
N LYS A 268 11.34 -9.03 4.21
CA LYS A 268 12.11 -10.14 4.79
C LYS A 268 13.19 -10.63 3.82
N VAL A 269 12.85 -10.80 2.54
CA VAL A 269 13.81 -11.20 1.49
C VAL A 269 14.91 -10.16 1.33
N PHE A 270 14.57 -8.87 1.33
CA PHE A 270 15.55 -7.79 1.30
C PHE A 270 16.46 -7.80 2.55
N SER A 271 15.87 -7.93 3.73
CA SER A 271 16.63 -8.00 4.99
C SER A 271 17.60 -9.18 5.01
N ASN A 272 17.18 -10.34 4.48
CA ASN A 272 18.04 -11.51 4.34
C ASN A 272 19.19 -11.27 3.35
N ALA A 273 18.95 -10.52 2.28
CA ALA A 273 20.01 -10.11 1.34
C ALA A 273 21.09 -9.25 2.00
N GLN A 274 20.77 -8.52 3.08
CA GLN A 274 21.75 -7.72 3.84
C GLN A 274 22.45 -8.49 4.97
N THR A 275 21.93 -9.65 5.37
CA THR A 275 22.33 -10.32 6.62
C THR A 275 23.38 -11.43 6.40
N PRO A 276 24.52 -11.43 7.11
CA PRO A 276 25.50 -12.52 7.08
C PRO A 276 24.92 -13.87 7.56
N PRO A 277 25.47 -15.02 7.11
CA PRO A 277 26.60 -15.19 6.20
C PRO A 277 26.24 -15.13 4.72
N ARG A 278 24.95 -14.97 4.38
CA ARG A 278 24.43 -15.02 3.00
C ARG A 278 24.20 -13.64 2.38
N ALA A 279 24.83 -12.60 2.94
CA ALA A 279 24.66 -11.22 2.50
C ALA A 279 25.02 -11.06 1.01
N SER A 280 23.99 -10.88 0.18
CA SER A 280 24.08 -10.63 -1.25
C SER A 280 23.95 -9.15 -1.60
N TRP A 281 23.63 -8.29 -0.63
CA TRP A 281 23.50 -6.85 -0.75
C TRP A 281 24.22 -6.15 0.41
N SER A 282 24.90 -5.04 0.11
CA SER A 282 25.63 -4.22 1.09
C SER A 282 25.95 -2.86 0.47
N GLU A 283 26.30 -1.87 1.29
CA GLU A 283 26.75 -0.56 0.78
C GLU A 283 27.93 -0.68 -0.21
N LYS A 284 28.83 -1.65 0.00
CA LYS A 284 29.95 -1.89 -0.93
C LYS A 284 29.45 -2.33 -2.30
N LYS A 285 28.45 -3.20 -2.34
CA LYS A 285 27.82 -3.64 -3.59
C LYS A 285 27.01 -2.53 -4.23
N GLU A 286 26.30 -1.74 -3.44
CA GLU A 286 25.57 -0.57 -3.92
C GLU A 286 26.52 0.46 -4.57
N ARG A 287 27.63 0.79 -3.92
CA ARG A 287 28.67 1.67 -4.51
C ARG A 287 29.27 1.07 -5.79
N ALA A 288 29.50 -0.24 -5.82
CA ALA A 288 29.99 -0.90 -7.03
C ALA A 288 28.98 -0.80 -8.18
N PHE A 289 27.70 -1.05 -7.89
CA PHE A 289 26.59 -0.93 -8.84
C PHE A 289 26.50 0.49 -9.43
N PHE A 290 26.50 1.55 -8.60
CA PHE A 290 26.49 2.93 -9.12
C PHE A 290 27.74 3.28 -9.96
N ASN A 291 28.91 2.74 -9.61
CA ASN A 291 30.11 2.93 -10.42
C ASN A 291 30.01 2.24 -11.80
N GLU A 292 29.42 1.05 -11.85
CA GLU A 292 29.16 0.33 -13.11
C GLU A 292 28.13 1.04 -13.97
N ILE A 293 27.09 1.61 -13.34
CA ILE A 293 26.11 2.49 -13.99
C ILE A 293 26.82 3.68 -14.65
N GLY A 294 27.65 4.41 -13.90
CA GLY A 294 28.39 5.57 -14.43
C GLY A 294 29.28 5.21 -15.62
N LYS A 295 29.98 4.06 -15.56
CA LYS A 295 30.77 3.54 -16.68
C LYS A 295 29.90 3.23 -17.91
N THR A 296 28.74 2.61 -17.69
CA THR A 296 27.79 2.23 -18.74
C THR A 296 27.20 3.44 -19.45
N ILE A 297 26.77 4.45 -18.69
CA ILE A 297 26.29 5.74 -19.23
C ILE A 297 27.37 6.39 -20.09
N LYS A 298 28.61 6.50 -19.58
CA LYS A 298 29.72 7.11 -20.31
C LYS A 298 30.02 6.39 -21.63
N LYS A 299 30.04 5.04 -21.61
CA LYS A 299 30.24 4.23 -22.82
C LYS A 299 29.15 4.50 -23.87
N ASN A 300 27.88 4.45 -23.47
CA ASN A 300 26.75 4.65 -24.38
C ASN A 300 26.73 6.06 -24.99
N ILE A 301 27.03 7.10 -24.21
CA ILE A 301 27.18 8.47 -24.73
C ILE A 301 28.32 8.55 -25.75
N THR A 302 29.46 7.94 -25.46
CA THR A 302 30.62 7.94 -26.37
C THR A 302 30.30 7.25 -27.69
N GLU A 303 29.56 6.14 -27.67
CA GLU A 303 29.11 5.45 -28.88
C GLU A 303 28.12 6.27 -29.71
N LEU A 304 27.19 6.99 -29.05
CA LEU A 304 26.27 7.91 -29.73
C LEU A 304 27.00 9.06 -30.42
N LEU A 305 28.03 9.61 -29.78
CA LEU A 305 28.85 10.69 -30.35
C LEU A 305 29.72 10.24 -31.53
N LYS A 306 30.12 8.96 -31.59
CA LYS A 306 30.88 8.38 -32.72
C LYS A 306 30.02 8.06 -33.95
N LYS A 307 28.70 8.01 -33.81
CA LYS A 307 27.75 7.73 -34.89
C LYS A 307 27.20 9.00 -35.56
N LYS A 308 27.62 10.19 -35.10
CA LYS A 308 27.39 11.48 -35.74
C LYS A 308 28.66 11.93 -36.44
#